data_AF-A0A7X7J1E5-F1
#
_entry.id   AF-A0A7X7J1E5-F1
#
_cell.length_a   1.000
_cell.length_b   1.000
_cell.length_c   1.000
_cell.angle_alpha   90.00
_cell.angle_beta   90.00
_cell.angle_gamma   90.00
#
_symmetry.space_group_name_H-M   'P 1'
#
loop_
_entity.id
_entity.type
_entity.pdbx_description
1 polymer ?
#
loop_
_entity_poly.entity_id
_entity_poly.type
_entity_poly.pdbx_seq_one_letter_code
_entity_poly.pdbx_strand_id
1 'polypeptide(L)' 'MMTKRQRVESVLQGQRPDCSPVSFWHHFEPHQITGQAALDALLRHLETYDLDFLKVM' A
#
# COMPACT_ATOMS: atom_id res chain seq x y z
N MET A 1 5.86 -2.56 -18.24
CA MET A 1 5.27 -1.71 -17.18
C MET A 1 6.12 -1.84 -15.94
N MET A 2 6.21 -0.79 -15.12
CA MET A 2 6.96 -0.81 -13.87
C MET A 2 6.25 -1.72 -12.85
N THR A 3 7.00 -2.31 -11.94
CA THR A 3 6.41 -2.91 -10.74
C THR A 3 5.89 -1.81 -9.81
N LYS A 4 4.96 -2.16 -8.91
CA LYS A 4 4.45 -1.24 -7.87
C LYS A 4 5.58 -0.57 -7.08
N ARG A 5 6.59 -1.36 -6.71
CA ARG A 5 7.79 -0.86 -6.02
C ARG A 5 8.59 0.13 -6.87
N GLN A 6 8.89 -0.23 -8.13
CA GLN A 6 9.64 0.64 -9.04
C GLN A 6 8.91 1.98 -9.27
N ARG A 7 7.57 1.94 -9.34
CA ARG A 7 6.74 3.13 -9.47
C ARG A 7 6.91 4.09 -8.31
N VAL A 8 6.87 3.58 -7.08
CA VAL A 8 7.09 4.37 -5.86
C VAL A 8 8.52 4.90 -5.81
N GLU A 9 9.52 4.05 -6.08
CA GLU A 9 10.94 4.45 -6.09
C GLU A 9 11.22 5.56 -7.12
N SER A 10 10.62 5.48 -8.32
CA SER A 10 10.73 6.52 -9.34
C SER A 10 10.26 7.87 -8.81
N VAL A 11 9.09 7.93 -8.15
CA VAL A 11 8.56 9.17 -7.57
C VAL A 11 9.51 9.72 -6.49
N LEU A 12 10.02 8.87 -5.62
CA LEU A 12 10.95 9.27 -4.55
C LEU A 12 12.28 9.82 -5.10
N GLN A 13 12.68 9.39 -6.30
CA GLN A 13 13.86 9.89 -7.02
C GLN A 13 13.57 11.15 -7.86
N GLY A 14 12.36 11.72 -7.77
CA GLY A 14 11.94 12.86 -8.59
C GLY A 14 11.75 12.52 -10.07
N GLN A 15 11.67 11.24 -10.42
CA GLN A 15 11.45 10.75 -11.79
C GLN A 15 9.96 10.58 -12.07
N ARG A 16 9.57 10.65 -13.35
CA ARG A 16 8.18 10.42 -13.78
C ARG A 16 7.89 8.91 -13.90
N PRO A 17 6.97 8.36 -13.09
CA PRO A 17 6.55 6.95 -13.21
C PRO A 17 5.65 6.70 -14.43
N ASP A 18 5.36 5.43 -14.71
CA ASP A 18 4.41 5.01 -15.75
C ASP A 18 2.95 5.40 -15.45
N CYS A 19 2.57 5.45 -14.18
CA CYS A 19 1.36 6.10 -13.67
C CYS A 19 1.58 6.57 -12.22
N SER A 20 0.68 7.41 -11.69
CA SER A 20 0.76 7.85 -10.29
C SER A 20 0.57 6.67 -9.33
N PRO A 21 1.50 6.42 -8.37
CA PRO A 21 1.28 5.41 -7.36
C PRO A 21 0.20 5.85 -6.37
N VAL A 22 -0.63 4.91 -5.90
CA VAL A 22 -1.76 5.15 -5.01
C VAL A 22 -1.73 4.21 -3.81
N SER A 23 -2.08 4.76 -2.64
CA SER A 23 -2.40 4.01 -1.43
C SER A 23 -3.42 4.79 -0.62
N PHE A 24 -4.03 4.15 0.38
CA PHE A 24 -5.00 4.76 1.27
C PHE A 24 -4.62 4.55 2.73
N TRP A 25 -4.95 5.54 3.55
CA TRP A 25 -5.06 5.32 4.98
C TRP A 25 -6.47 4.84 5.29
N HIS A 26 -6.55 3.64 5.87
CA HIS A 26 -7.80 3.04 6.30
C HIS A 26 -7.80 2.80 7.81
N HIS A 27 -8.95 3.05 8.45
CA HIS A 27 -9.19 2.69 9.84
C HIS A 27 -9.88 1.32 9.87
N PHE A 28 -9.14 0.29 10.23
CA PHE A 28 -9.67 -1.07 10.35
C PHE A 28 -10.48 -1.24 11.63
N GLU A 29 -11.26 -2.33 11.67
CA GLU A 29 -12.05 -2.70 12.84
C GLU A 29 -11.19 -2.78 14.11
N PRO A 30 -11.74 -2.53 15.32
CA PRO A 30 -10.95 -2.51 16.57
C PRO A 30 -10.13 -3.78 16.84
N HIS A 31 -10.60 -4.95 16.38
CA HIS A 31 -9.88 -6.22 16.54
C HIS A 31 -8.76 -6.43 15.49
N GLN A 32 -8.62 -5.52 14.52
CA GLN A 32 -7.68 -5.57 13.40
C GLN A 32 -6.62 -4.46 13.47
N ILE A 33 -6.45 -3.81 14.62
CA ILE A 33 -5.48 -2.72 14.77
C ILE A 33 -4.12 -3.20 15.32
N THR A 34 -4.00 -4.46 15.75
CA THR A 34 -2.74 -5.02 16.26
C THR A 34 -2.58 -6.52 15.95
N GLY A 35 -1.35 -7.02 16.08
CA GLY A 35 -1.01 -8.43 15.91
C GLY A 35 -1.28 -8.98 14.50
N GLN A 36 -1.48 -10.29 14.41
CA GLN A 36 -1.72 -10.97 13.13
C GLN A 36 -2.97 -10.46 12.42
N ALA A 37 -4.02 -10.12 13.19
CA ALA A 37 -5.26 -9.60 12.62
C ALA A 37 -5.04 -8.28 11.85
N ALA A 38 -4.13 -7.42 12.30
CA ALA A 38 -3.75 -6.21 11.57
C ALA A 38 -2.98 -6.52 10.29
N LEU A 39 -2.02 -7.44 10.34
CA LEU A 39 -1.28 -7.86 9.15
C LEU A 39 -2.22 -8.44 8.08
N ASP A 40 -3.14 -9.31 8.49
CA ASP A 40 -4.10 -9.92 7.57
C ASP A 40 -5.05 -8.86 6.97
N ALA A 41 -5.49 -7.89 7.77
CA ALA A 41 -6.35 -6.81 7.29
C ALA A 41 -5.62 -5.89 6.30
N LEU A 42 -4.37 -5.53 6.58
CA LEU A 42 -3.52 -4.74 5.70
C LEU A 42 -3.27 -5.47 4.37
N LEU A 43 -2.88 -6.75 4.41
CA LEU A 43 -2.62 -7.54 3.20
C LEU A 43 -3.89 -7.72 2.37
N ARG A 44 -5.03 -8.04 2.99
CA ARG A 44 -6.31 -8.10 2.28
C ARG A 44 -6.66 -6.76 1.63
N HIS A 45 -6.41 -5.65 2.30
CA HIS A 45 -6.68 -4.31 1.75
C HIS A 45 -5.79 -3.98 0.55
N LEU A 46 -4.49 -4.31 0.64
CA LEU A 46 -3.53 -4.18 -0.45
C LEU A 46 -3.98 -4.94 -1.70
N GLU A 47 -4.40 -6.19 -1.52
CA GLU A 47 -4.80 -7.08 -2.61
C GLU A 47 -6.15 -6.68 -3.21
N THR A 48 -7.15 -6.37 -2.36
CA THR A 48 -8.52 -6.03 -2.80
C THR A 48 -8.54 -4.83 -3.72
N TYR A 49 -7.72 -3.82 -3.43
CA TYR A 49 -7.70 -2.56 -4.19
C TYR A 49 -6.46 -2.39 -5.06
N ASP A 50 -5.63 -3.43 -5.16
CA ASP A 50 -4.39 -3.44 -5.94
C ASP A 50 -3.45 -2.24 -5.64
N LEU A 51 -3.36 -1.81 -4.37
CA LEU A 51 -2.60 -0.62 -3.98
C LEU A 51 -1.10 -0.79 -4.25
N ASP A 52 -0.39 0.33 -4.44
CA ASP A 52 1.04 0.30 -4.78
C ASP A 52 1.94 0.01 -3.57
N PHE A 53 1.50 0.41 -2.38
CA PHE A 53 2.25 0.24 -1.14
C PHE A 53 1.32 0.23 0.08
N LEU A 54 1.80 -0.34 1.18
CA LEU A 54 1.11 -0.35 2.46
C LEU A 54 1.73 0.65 3.41
N LYS A 55 0.88 1.37 4.13
CA LYS A 55 1.26 2.14 5.31
C LYS A 55 0.98 1.30 6.55
N VAL A 56 2.03 0.80 7.19
CA VAL A 56 1.95 0.07 8.46
C VAL A 56 1.87 1.07 9.61
N MET A 57 1.03 0.79 10.61
CA MET A 57 0.86 1.58 11.84
C MET A 57 1.70 0.99 12.97
#